data_AF-A0A523YU80-F1
#
_entry.id   AF-A0A523YU80-F1
#
_cell.length_a   1.000
_cell.length_b   1.000
_cell.length_c   1.000
_cell.angle_alpha   90.00
_cell.angle_beta   90.00
_cell.angle_gamma   90.00
#
_symmetry.space_group_name_H-M   'P 1'
#
loop_
_entity.id
_entity.type
_entity.pdbx_description
1 polymer ?
#
loop_
_entity_poly.entity_id
_entity_poly.type
_entity_poly.pdbx_seq_one_letter_code
_entity_poly.pdbx_strand_id
1 'polypeptide(L)'
;TRESYSSAIPEPFTFIPEYNRSIELADGSITSQFLEIFGRPARDTGLESERNNQPTDAQRLHLLNSTHIQNKIENSWRLRRLLKTAKGNRRMLINMIYLNILSRYPTQAELAAAKKYFETKGINTRQATNDLTWALINTKEFLYRH
;
A
#
# COMPACT_ATOMS: atom_id res chain seq x y z
N THR A 1 -1.12 -10.58 -8.29
CA THR A 1 -1.84 -10.76 -9.57
C THR A 1 -1.62 -9.52 -10.42
N ARG A 2 -1.37 -9.71 -11.71
CA ARG A 2 -1.10 -8.65 -12.69
C ARG A 2 -2.44 -8.02 -13.08
N GLU A 3 -2.59 -6.71 -12.92
CA GLU A 3 -3.77 -6.03 -13.42
C GLU A 3 -3.62 -5.87 -14.94
N SER A 4 -4.49 -6.53 -15.70
CA SER A 4 -4.63 -6.29 -17.14
C SER A 4 -5.72 -5.26 -17.35
N TYR A 5 -5.36 -4.15 -17.98
CA TYR A 5 -6.28 -3.05 -18.29
C TYR A 5 -6.92 -3.28 -19.66
N SER A 6 -8.24 -3.13 -19.77
CA SER A 6 -8.97 -3.17 -21.03
C SER A 6 -9.97 -2.02 -21.09
N SER A 7 -9.91 -1.20 -22.15
CA SER A 7 -10.89 -0.15 -22.43
C SER A 7 -12.05 -0.72 -23.26
N ALA A 8 -13.26 -0.20 -23.05
CA ALA A 8 -14.48 -0.61 -23.76
C ALA A 8 -14.73 0.17 -25.06
N ILE A 9 -13.86 1.13 -25.41
CA ILE A 9 -14.00 1.95 -26.61
C ILE A 9 -13.22 1.27 -27.75
N PRO A 10 -13.82 1.06 -28.95
CA PRO A 10 -13.13 0.36 -30.02
C PRO A 10 -12.04 1.24 -30.66
N GLU A 11 -10.86 0.63 -30.87
CA GLU A 11 -9.63 1.09 -31.58
C GLU A 11 -8.51 1.77 -30.78
N PRO A 12 -7.24 1.37 -31.01
CA PRO A 12 -6.68 0.03 -30.82
C PRO A 12 -6.54 -0.27 -29.32
N PHE A 13 -6.58 -1.55 -28.91
CA PHE A 13 -6.34 -1.94 -27.52
C PHE A 13 -5.02 -1.34 -27.04
N THR A 14 -5.10 -0.32 -26.20
CA THR A 14 -3.92 0.35 -25.65
C THR A 14 -3.31 -0.60 -24.64
N PHE A 15 -2.46 -1.51 -25.12
CA PHE A 15 -1.67 -2.40 -24.31
C PHE A 15 -0.61 -1.56 -23.59
N ILE A 16 -0.86 -1.24 -22.33
CA ILE A 16 0.14 -0.56 -21.51
C ILE A 16 1.15 -1.61 -21.06
N PRO A 17 2.44 -1.44 -21.41
CA PRO A 17 3.47 -2.36 -20.96
C PRO A 17 3.54 -2.41 -19.44
N GLU A 18 3.86 -3.58 -18.88
CA GLU A 18 3.89 -3.86 -17.44
C GLU A 18 4.84 -2.92 -16.64
N TYR A 19 5.78 -2.28 -17.32
CA TYR A 19 6.77 -1.36 -16.75
C TYR A 19 6.33 0.11 -16.71
N ASN A 20 5.22 0.48 -17.35
CA ASN A 20 4.73 1.86 -17.30
C ASN A 20 4.14 2.16 -15.92
N ARG A 21 4.56 3.27 -15.32
CA ARG A 21 3.98 3.69 -14.05
C ARG A 21 2.56 4.16 -14.28
N SER A 22 1.67 3.94 -13.30
CA SER A 22 0.28 4.41 -13.38
C SER A 22 0.15 5.93 -13.56
N ILE A 23 1.18 6.70 -13.23
CA ILE A 23 1.26 8.16 -13.45
C ILE A 23 1.63 8.55 -14.89
N GLU A 24 2.14 7.62 -15.70
CA GLU A 24 2.56 7.82 -17.10
C GLU A 24 1.45 7.41 -18.09
N LEU A 25 0.27 7.06 -17.58
CA LEU A 25 -0.89 6.71 -18.40
C LEU A 25 -1.41 7.96 -19.12
N ALA A 26 -1.24 7.98 -20.45
CA ALA A 26 -1.75 9.04 -21.31
C ALA A 26 -3.30 9.14 -21.25
N ASP A 27 -3.97 7.99 -21.09
CA ASP A 27 -5.42 7.88 -21.19
C ASP A 27 -6.15 7.93 -19.82
N GLY A 28 -7.22 8.73 -19.80
CA GLY A 28 -8.17 8.92 -18.70
C GLY A 28 -9.11 7.74 -18.50
N SER A 29 -9.36 6.99 -19.58
CA SER A 29 -10.37 5.93 -19.66
C SER A 29 -10.03 4.66 -18.88
N ILE A 30 -8.83 4.60 -18.31
CA ILE A 30 -8.31 3.44 -17.57
C ILE A 30 -8.83 3.51 -16.13
N THR A 31 -9.82 2.68 -15.82
CA THR A 31 -10.41 2.51 -14.49
C THR A 31 -9.47 1.73 -13.59
N SER A 32 -9.04 2.34 -12.49
CA SER A 32 -8.38 1.63 -11.38
C SER A 32 -9.24 1.89 -10.15
N GLN A 33 -9.81 0.81 -9.59
CA GLN A 33 -10.68 0.89 -8.42
C GLN A 33 -10.01 1.63 -7.25
N PHE A 34 -8.69 1.53 -7.12
CA PHE A 34 -7.92 2.31 -6.15
C PHE A 34 -7.90 3.80 -6.49
N LEU A 35 -7.61 4.19 -7.74
CA LEU A 35 -7.55 5.60 -8.12
C LEU A 35 -8.92 6.28 -8.05
N GLU A 36 -10.00 5.56 -8.37
CA GLU A 36 -11.38 6.07 -8.20
C GLU A 36 -11.73 6.30 -6.73
N ILE A 37 -11.38 5.34 -5.86
CA ILE A 37 -11.63 5.45 -4.41
C ILE A 37 -10.78 6.56 -3.78
N PHE A 38 -9.56 6.82 -4.27
CA PHE A 38 -8.64 7.84 -3.75
C PHE A 38 -8.66 9.17 -4.54
N GLY A 39 -9.78 9.46 -5.22
CA GLY A 39 -10.07 10.82 -5.68
C GLY A 39 -9.47 11.20 -7.03
N ARG A 40 -9.30 10.26 -7.97
CA ARG A 40 -9.19 10.62 -9.40
C ARG A 40 -10.59 11.00 -9.89
N PRO A 41 -10.90 12.28 -10.12
CA PRO A 41 -12.17 12.65 -10.73
C PRO A 41 -12.20 12.12 -12.18
N ALA A 42 -13.41 11.83 -12.68
CA ALA A 42 -13.60 11.57 -14.10
C ALA A 42 -13.11 12.81 -14.89
N ARG A 43 -12.48 12.60 -16.05
CA ARG A 43 -12.00 13.72 -16.90
C ARG A 43 -13.16 14.53 -17.54
N ASP A 44 -14.40 14.09 -17.36
CA ASP A 44 -15.58 14.72 -17.95
C ASP A 44 -15.99 16.02 -17.24
N THR A 45 -15.59 16.21 -15.97
CA THR A 45 -15.95 17.39 -15.18
C THR A 45 -14.73 17.95 -14.42
N GLY A 46 -14.53 19.27 -14.54
CA GLY A 46 -13.38 19.98 -13.97
C GLY A 46 -13.66 20.64 -12.61
N LEU A 47 -14.71 20.21 -11.91
CA LEU A 47 -15.18 20.86 -10.68
C LEU A 47 -14.29 20.52 -9.48
N GLU A 48 -13.94 21.54 -8.70
CA GLU A 48 -13.12 21.38 -7.48
C GLU A 48 -13.80 20.47 -6.44
N SER A 49 -15.13 20.49 -6.37
CA SER A 49 -15.93 19.67 -5.44
C SER A 49 -15.84 18.16 -5.68
N GLU A 50 -15.41 17.72 -6.86
CA GLU A 50 -15.20 16.30 -7.18
C GLU A 50 -13.83 15.79 -6.69
N ARG A 51 -12.92 16.71 -6.34
CA ARG A 51 -11.61 16.40 -5.75
C ARG A 51 -11.75 16.27 -4.24
N ASN A 52 -12.50 15.26 -3.80
CA ASN A 52 -12.71 15.03 -2.38
C ASN A 52 -11.51 14.30 -1.75
N ASN A 53 -10.56 15.07 -1.22
CA ASN A 53 -9.41 14.58 -0.46
C ASN A 53 -9.74 14.29 1.02
N GLN A 54 -11.01 14.38 1.44
CA GLN A 54 -11.39 14.06 2.82
C GLN A 54 -11.35 12.53 3.01
N PRO A 55 -10.57 12.00 3.97
CA PRO A 55 -10.54 10.58 4.25
C PRO A 55 -11.93 10.14 4.75
N THR A 56 -12.63 9.35 3.94
CA THR A 56 -13.96 8.81 4.29
C THR A 56 -13.85 7.47 5.01
N ASP A 57 -14.83 7.15 5.86
CA ASP A 57 -14.86 5.87 6.57
C ASP A 57 -14.99 4.67 5.61
N ALA A 58 -15.60 4.87 4.44
CA ALA A 58 -15.63 3.90 3.35
C ALA A 58 -14.24 3.62 2.76
N GLN A 59 -13.40 4.65 2.55
CA GLN A 59 -12.00 4.47 2.13
C GLN A 59 -11.18 3.73 3.20
N ARG A 60 -11.43 4.00 4.49
CA ARG A 60 -10.79 3.28 5.61
C ARG A 60 -11.21 1.82 5.68
N LEU A 61 -12.50 1.53 5.53
CA LEU A 61 -13.04 0.16 5.46
C LEU A 61 -12.51 -0.60 4.25
N HIS A 62 -12.34 0.08 3.11
CA HIS A 62 -11.72 -0.53 1.93
C HIS A 62 -10.24 -0.84 2.21
N LEU A 63 -9.47 0.08 2.78
CA LEU A 63 -8.10 -0.15 3.22
C LEU A 63 -7.97 -1.35 4.20
N LEU A 64 -8.89 -1.45 5.16
CA LEU A 64 -8.93 -2.52 6.16
C LEU A 64 -9.34 -3.88 5.61
N ASN A 65 -10.02 -3.93 4.46
CA ASN A 65 -10.50 -5.17 3.83
C ASN A 65 -9.89 -5.43 2.44
N SER A 66 -8.92 -4.62 2.00
CA SER A 66 -8.41 -4.70 0.63
C SER A 66 -7.47 -5.89 0.45
N THR A 67 -7.99 -6.96 -0.14
CA THR A 67 -7.19 -8.09 -0.63
C THR A 67 -6.11 -7.64 -1.61
N HIS A 68 -6.33 -6.54 -2.34
CA HIS A 68 -5.36 -5.96 -3.26
C HIS A 68 -4.13 -5.37 -2.55
N ILE A 69 -4.32 -4.61 -1.47
CA ILE A 69 -3.20 -4.08 -0.66
C ILE A 69 -2.46 -5.23 0.01
N GLN A 70 -3.19 -6.25 0.48
CA GLN A 70 -2.59 -7.40 1.15
C GLN A 70 -1.69 -8.15 0.18
N ASN A 71 -2.18 -8.40 -1.03
CA ASN A 71 -1.42 -9.02 -2.11
C ASN A 71 -0.17 -8.21 -2.49
N LYS A 72 -0.23 -6.87 -2.48
CA LYS A 72 0.94 -6.01 -2.74
C LYS A 72 1.99 -6.12 -1.64
N ILE A 73 1.58 -6.16 -0.38
CA ILE A 73 2.48 -6.35 0.77
C ILE A 73 3.13 -7.73 0.69
N GLU A 74 2.34 -8.80 0.54
CA GLU A 74 2.84 -10.17 0.52
C GLU A 74 3.86 -10.44 -0.59
N ASN A 75 3.65 -9.84 -1.77
CA ASN A 75 4.50 -10.01 -2.95
C ASN A 75 5.63 -8.97 -3.06
N SER A 76 5.69 -8.00 -2.13
CA SER A 76 6.64 -6.89 -2.18
C SER A 76 8.09 -7.37 -2.24
N TRP A 77 8.80 -6.99 -3.30
CA TRP A 77 10.23 -7.25 -3.44
C TRP A 77 11.06 -6.47 -2.41
N ARG A 78 10.59 -5.27 -2.01
CA ARG A 78 11.24 -4.46 -0.97
C ARG A 78 11.18 -5.13 0.39
N LEU A 79 10.02 -5.63 0.82
CA LEU A 79 9.91 -6.33 2.11
C LEU A 79 10.75 -7.60 2.13
N ARG A 80 10.79 -8.35 1.02
CA ARG A 80 11.71 -9.50 0.87
C ARG A 80 13.18 -9.09 1.00
N ARG A 81 13.57 -7.95 0.44
CA ARG A 81 14.92 -7.40 0.60
C ARG A 81 15.21 -7.02 2.06
N LEU A 82 14.28 -6.37 2.75
CA LEU A 82 14.42 -6.00 4.16
C LEU A 82 14.60 -7.22 5.07
N LEU A 83 13.84 -8.29 4.82
CA LEU A 83 13.99 -9.57 5.53
C LEU A 83 15.39 -10.16 5.34
N LYS A 84 15.91 -10.15 4.10
CA LYS A 84 17.25 -10.63 3.79
C LYS A 84 18.34 -9.77 4.43
N THR A 85 18.20 -8.45 4.42
CA THR A 85 19.20 -7.53 5.02
C THR A 85 19.23 -7.62 6.53
N ALA A 86 18.08 -7.83 7.18
CA ALA A 86 18.02 -7.98 8.63
C ALA A 86 18.74 -9.24 9.14
N LYS A 87 18.90 -10.28 8.30
CA LYS A 87 19.58 -11.54 8.65
C LYS A 87 19.12 -12.12 10.01
N GLY A 88 17.83 -12.05 10.31
CA GLY A 88 17.26 -12.54 11.57
C GLY A 88 17.28 -11.55 12.74
N ASN A 89 17.92 -10.39 12.62
CA ASN A 89 17.86 -9.33 13.63
C ASN A 89 16.50 -8.62 13.58
N ARG A 90 15.58 -9.05 14.45
CA ARG A 90 14.21 -8.50 14.54
C ARG A 90 14.17 -7.01 14.85
N ARG A 91 15.06 -6.51 15.73
CA ARG A 91 15.10 -5.08 16.07
C ARG A 91 15.47 -4.23 14.85
N MET A 92 16.49 -4.67 14.12
CA MET A 92 16.91 -4.00 12.89
C MET A 92 15.81 -4.04 11.83
N LEU A 93 15.14 -5.18 11.67
CA LEU A 93 14.02 -5.35 10.74
C LEU A 93 12.87 -4.37 11.04
N ILE A 94 12.43 -4.31 12.30
CA ILE A 94 11.36 -3.39 12.73
C ILE A 94 11.76 -1.95 12.41
N ASN A 95 12.98 -1.53 12.77
CA ASN A 95 13.45 -0.18 12.47
C ASN A 95 13.43 0.13 10.96
N MET A 96 13.88 -0.81 10.13
CA MET A 96 13.87 -0.64 8.67
C MET A 96 12.46 -0.50 8.12
N ILE A 97 11.49 -1.26 8.65
CA ILE A 97 10.09 -1.18 8.23
C ILE A 97 9.51 0.20 8.58
N TYR A 98 9.69 0.66 9.81
CA TYR A 98 9.23 1.99 10.25
C TYR A 98 9.84 3.12 9.40
N LEU A 99 11.13 3.06 9.11
CA LEU A 99 11.78 4.04 8.23
C LEU A 99 11.26 3.99 6.79
N ASN A 100 10.85 2.83 6.27
CA ASN A 100 10.34 2.72 4.91
C ASN A 100 8.88 3.18 4.77
N ILE A 101 8.09 3.14 5.85
CA ILE A 101 6.65 3.43 5.81
C ILE A 101 6.35 4.81 6.41
N LEU A 102 6.90 5.11 7.59
CA LEU A 102 6.64 6.35 8.33
C LEU A 102 7.83 7.33 8.30
N SER A 103 8.91 6.99 7.60
CA SER A 103 10.13 7.83 7.52
C SER A 103 10.73 8.23 8.87
N ARG A 104 10.44 7.48 9.95
CA ARG A 104 10.95 7.71 11.30
C ARG A 104 11.31 6.39 11.99
N TYR A 105 12.06 6.49 13.09
CA TYR A 105 12.27 5.34 13.97
C TYR A 105 11.04 5.06 14.83
N PRO A 106 10.82 3.79 15.23
CA PRO A 106 9.78 3.46 16.19
C PRO A 106 10.11 4.05 17.57
N THR A 107 9.09 4.46 18.30
CA THR A 107 9.20 4.78 19.72
C THR A 107 9.50 3.52 20.54
N GLN A 108 9.93 3.67 21.79
CA GLN A 108 10.25 2.53 22.65
C GLN A 108 9.02 1.63 22.91
N ALA A 109 7.83 2.22 23.05
CA ALA A 109 6.58 1.49 23.22
C ALA A 109 6.20 0.69 21.97
N GLU A 110 6.28 1.31 20.79
CA GLU A 110 6.03 0.67 19.50
C GLU A 110 6.99 -0.49 19.23
N LEU A 111 8.28 -0.28 19.53
CA LEU A 111 9.31 -1.30 19.35
C LEU A 111 9.08 -2.49 20.29
N ALA A 112 8.66 -2.25 21.53
CA ALA A 112 8.32 -3.30 22.48
C ALA A 112 7.08 -4.11 22.01
N ALA A 113 6.03 -3.43 21.58
CA ALA A 113 4.81 -4.06 21.07
C ALA A 113 5.09 -4.91 19.81
N ALA A 114 5.86 -4.37 18.86
CA ALA A 114 6.25 -5.08 17.65
C ALA A 114 7.11 -6.31 17.97
N LYS A 115 8.09 -6.20 18.87
CA LYS A 115 8.89 -7.37 19.30
C LYS A 115 8.02 -8.47 19.90
N LYS A 116 7.12 -8.11 20.82
CA LYS A 116 6.19 -9.05 21.46
C LYS A 116 5.36 -9.78 20.41
N TYR A 117 4.88 -9.07 19.38
CA TYR A 117 4.13 -9.68 18.29
C TYR A 117 4.96 -10.69 17.49
N PHE A 118 6.21 -10.36 17.18
CA PHE A 118 7.16 -11.27 16.49
C PHE A 118 7.55 -12.50 17.31
N GLU A 119 7.28 -12.52 18.63
CA GLU A 119 7.52 -13.65 19.52
C GLU A 119 6.29 -14.55 19.70
N THR A 120 5.14 -14.17 19.15
CA THR A 120 3.91 -14.96 19.21
C THR A 120 4.13 -16.33 18.55
N LYS A 121 3.82 -17.40 19.28
CA LYS A 121 3.97 -18.78 18.78
C LYS A 121 3.07 -19.00 17.57
N GLY A 122 3.62 -19.65 16.54
CA GLY A 122 2.90 -19.99 15.31
C GLY A 122 3.00 -18.95 14.18
N ILE A 123 3.57 -17.77 14.44
CA ILE A 123 3.75 -16.72 13.41
C ILE A 123 5.19 -16.76 12.87
N ASN A 124 5.33 -16.88 11.55
CA ASN A 124 6.64 -16.78 10.90
C ASN A 124 7.07 -15.30 10.80
N THR A 125 8.38 -15.04 10.83
CA THR A 125 8.97 -13.68 10.68
C THR A 125 8.45 -12.96 9.43
N ARG A 126 8.22 -13.68 8.33
CA ARG A 126 7.63 -13.10 7.11
C ARG A 126 6.18 -12.64 7.33
N GLN A 127 5.35 -13.46 7.98
CA GLN A 127 3.96 -13.10 8.30
C GLN A 127 3.95 -11.90 9.23
N ALA A 128 4.72 -11.93 10.32
CA ALA A 128 4.82 -10.81 11.26
C ALA A 128 5.28 -9.50 10.60
N THR A 129 6.12 -9.58 9.56
CA THR A 129 6.54 -8.42 8.76
C THR A 129 5.42 -7.85 7.91
N ASN A 130 4.64 -8.73 7.27
CA ASN A 130 3.48 -8.33 6.47
C ASN A 130 2.42 -7.69 7.36
N ASP A 131 2.13 -8.31 8.51
CA ASP A 131 1.13 -7.82 9.47
C ASP A 131 1.54 -6.47 10.07
N LEU A 132 2.83 -6.30 10.43
CA LEU A 132 3.35 -5.02 10.89
C LEU A 132 3.25 -3.95 9.79
N THR A 133 3.55 -4.29 8.53
CA THR A 133 3.42 -3.37 7.40
C THR A 133 1.97 -2.96 7.21
N TRP A 134 1.05 -3.92 7.26
CA TRP A 134 -0.39 -3.70 7.17
C TRP A 134 -0.88 -2.77 8.30
N ALA A 135 -0.46 -3.03 9.54
CA ALA A 135 -0.81 -2.21 10.69
C ALA A 135 -0.32 -0.77 10.52
N LEU A 136 0.91 -0.57 10.06
CA LEU A 136 1.50 0.77 9.89
C LEU A 136 0.79 1.59 8.80
N ILE A 137 0.46 0.98 7.67
CA ILE A 137 -0.28 1.65 6.58
C ILE A 137 -1.69 2.06 7.04
N ASN A 138 -2.29 1.30 7.96
CA ASN A 138 -3.61 1.61 8.52
C ASN A 138 -3.56 2.55 9.74
N THR A 139 -2.38 3.04 10.15
CA THR A 139 -2.30 4.01 11.26
C THR A 139 -2.84 5.38 10.85
N LYS A 140 -3.41 6.10 11.82
CA LYS A 140 -3.76 7.52 11.64
C LYS A 140 -2.55 8.35 11.20
N GLU A 141 -1.38 8.05 11.74
CA GLU A 141 -0.15 8.75 11.35
C GLU A 141 0.13 8.61 9.86
N PHE A 142 0.08 7.39 9.31
CA PHE A 142 0.24 7.19 7.88
C PHE A 142 -0.84 7.94 7.11
N LEU A 143 -2.11 7.78 7.47
CA LEU A 143 -3.23 8.38 6.73
C LEU A 143 -3.26 9.92 6.74
N TYR A 144 -2.72 10.57 7.77
CA TYR A 144 -2.79 12.03 7.94
C TYR A 144 -1.46 12.75 7.71
N ARG A 145 -0.33 12.05 7.70
CA ARG A 145 1.01 12.67 7.62
C ARG A 145 1.87 12.16 6.47
N HIS A 146 1.45 11.11 5.77
CA HIS A 146 2.20 10.46 4.70
C HIS A 146 1.31 10.12 3.50
#